data_AF-A0A8J8PVY6-F1
#
_entry.id   AF-A0A8J8PVY6-F1
#
_cell.length_a   1.000
_cell.length_b   1.000
_cell.length_c   1.000
_cell.angle_alpha   90.00
_cell.angle_beta   90.00
_cell.angle_gamma   90.00
#
_symmetry.space_group_name_H-M   'P 1'
#
loop_
_entity.id
_entity.type
_entity.pdbx_description
1 polymer ?
#
loop_
_entity_poly.entity_id
_entity_poly.type
_entity_poly.pdbx_seq_one_letter_code
_entity_poly.pdbx_strand_id
1 'polypeptide(L)'
;MRKTFQGVNVNVQQLAQSLAEWFRLKGYISQYYGYGNSYIVQAKKEGLLRHLFAADRAFTVKIIGYPNYLDVDIGVANWVKAEDVTEALIGDLILGPLGLLIEGGEGLWNLEIEHETMKEIERLIKSGLVNMNIQQPYYMPQQQYYVPTQQFKVCPNCRFQNPPYARFCSNCGTQLS
;
A
#
# COMPACT_ATOMS: atom_id res chain seq x y z
N MET A 1 0.21 13.70 10.80
CA MET A 1 0.60 13.35 12.18
C MET A 1 1.85 12.47 12.23
N ARG A 2 2.89 12.82 12.98
CA ARG A 2 4.07 11.97 13.23
C ARG A 2 4.11 11.44 14.66
N LYS A 3 4.48 10.17 14.85
CA LYS A 3 4.69 9.54 16.17
C LYS A 3 5.81 8.50 16.12
N THR A 4 6.67 8.54 17.13
CA THR A 4 7.68 7.51 17.40
C THR A 4 7.21 6.63 18.56
N PHE A 5 7.22 5.32 18.35
CA PHE A 5 6.97 4.32 19.38
C PHE A 5 8.31 3.77 19.84
N GLN A 6 8.57 3.83 21.15
CA GLN A 6 9.78 3.27 21.78
C GLN A 6 9.44 1.95 22.48
N GLY A 7 10.43 1.07 22.63
CA GLY A 7 10.26 -0.20 23.34
C GLY A 7 9.53 -1.28 22.52
N VAL A 8 9.38 -1.08 21.20
CA VAL A 8 8.61 -1.97 20.32
C VAL A 8 9.49 -2.61 19.26
N ASN A 9 9.19 -3.85 18.88
CA ASN A 9 9.86 -4.56 17.80
C ASN A 9 8.81 -5.04 16.80
N VAL A 10 8.57 -4.22 15.77
CA VAL A 10 7.43 -4.37 14.86
C VAL A 10 7.86 -4.92 13.51
N ASN A 11 7.18 -5.97 13.04
CA ASN A 11 7.24 -6.40 11.65
C ASN A 11 6.49 -5.37 10.80
N VAL A 12 7.26 -4.44 10.21
CA VAL A 12 6.71 -3.32 9.46
C VAL A 12 5.95 -3.72 8.19
N GLN A 13 6.32 -4.86 7.58
CA GLN A 13 5.58 -5.40 6.44
C GLN A 13 4.19 -5.88 6.89
N GLN A 14 4.12 -6.63 7.99
CA GLN A 14 2.87 -7.11 8.57
C GLN A 14 1.98 -5.95 9.03
N LEU A 15 2.58 -4.91 9.61
CA LEU A 15 1.87 -3.69 9.98
C LEU A 15 1.28 -3.00 8.74
N ALA A 16 2.08 -2.82 7.68
CA ALA A 16 1.62 -2.20 6.44
C ALA A 16 0.45 -2.97 5.80
N GLN A 17 0.56 -4.31 5.74
CA GLN A 17 -0.51 -5.19 5.26
C GLN A 17 -1.80 -5.06 6.08
N SER A 18 -1.67 -5.10 7.41
CA SER A 18 -2.82 -5.01 8.32
C SER A 18 -3.53 -3.66 8.20
N LEU A 19 -2.78 -2.57 8.05
CA LEU A 19 -3.34 -1.24 7.84
C LEU A 19 -4.02 -1.10 6.48
N ALA A 20 -3.42 -1.62 5.41
CA ALA A 20 -4.04 -1.61 4.09
C ALA A 20 -5.38 -2.37 4.11
N GLU A 21 -5.42 -3.55 4.72
CA GLU A 21 -6.66 -4.30 4.89
C GLU A 21 -7.70 -3.52 5.72
N TRP A 22 -7.27 -2.90 6.82
CA TRP A 22 -8.14 -2.06 7.64
C TRP A 22 -8.76 -0.88 6.86
N PHE A 23 -7.98 -0.20 6.02
CA PHE A 23 -8.50 0.83 5.11
C PHE A 23 -9.51 0.26 4.13
N ARG A 24 -9.21 -0.89 3.53
CA ARG A 24 -10.11 -1.56 2.59
C ARG A 24 -11.45 -1.90 3.23
N LEU A 25 -11.45 -2.43 4.45
CA LEU A 25 -12.66 -2.73 5.22
C LEU A 25 -13.49 -1.48 5.54
N LYS A 26 -12.86 -0.30 5.62
CA LYS A 26 -13.52 1.00 5.75
C LYS A 26 -13.99 1.60 4.42
N GLY A 27 -13.86 0.87 3.31
CA GLY A 27 -14.33 1.27 1.99
C GLY A 27 -13.35 2.14 1.19
N TYR A 28 -12.07 2.17 1.57
CA TYR A 28 -11.03 2.86 0.79
C TYR A 28 -10.47 1.92 -0.28
N ILE A 29 -10.00 2.49 -1.40
CA ILE A 29 -8.98 1.85 -2.20
C ILE A 29 -7.65 2.05 -1.49
N SER A 30 -6.98 0.95 -1.15
CA SER A 30 -5.73 0.97 -0.42
C SER A 30 -4.66 0.14 -1.11
N GLN A 31 -3.41 0.58 -0.96
CA GLN A 31 -2.22 -0.16 -1.39
C GLN A 31 -1.13 -0.01 -0.33
N TYR A 32 -0.17 -0.93 -0.34
CA TYR A 32 1.06 -0.77 0.41
C TYR A 32 2.23 -1.25 -0.43
N TYR A 33 3.39 -0.64 -0.23
CA TYR A 33 4.63 -0.98 -0.91
C TYR A 33 5.81 -0.55 -0.03
N GLY A 34 6.93 -1.23 -0.17
CA GLY A 34 8.06 -1.02 0.73
C GLY A 34 9.07 -2.15 0.62
N TYR A 35 10.22 -1.94 1.26
CA TYR A 35 11.27 -2.94 1.36
C TYR A 35 12.03 -2.79 2.67
N GLY A 36 12.55 -3.91 3.17
CA GLY A 36 13.36 -3.96 4.37
C GLY A 36 12.59 -3.40 5.57
N ASN A 37 13.05 -2.26 6.07
CA ASN A 37 12.51 -1.62 7.26
C ASN A 37 11.58 -0.43 6.97
N SER A 38 11.28 -0.13 5.70
CA SER A 38 10.48 1.03 5.30
C SER A 38 9.30 0.62 4.41
N TYR A 39 8.10 1.02 4.82
CA TYR A 39 6.86 0.75 4.10
C TYR A 39 5.97 1.99 4.01
N ILE A 40 5.27 2.12 2.90
CA ILE A 40 4.22 3.11 2.67
C ILE A 40 2.89 2.37 2.56
N VAL A 41 1.86 2.89 3.22
CA VAL A 41 0.46 2.52 3.01
C VAL A 41 -0.26 3.75 2.46
N GLN A 42 -0.98 3.59 1.35
CA GLN A 42 -1.81 4.64 0.79
C GLN A 42 -3.27 4.22 0.76
N ALA A 43 -4.18 5.18 1.00
CA ALA A 43 -5.62 4.99 0.94
C ALA A 43 -6.30 6.19 0.28
N LYS A 44 -7.21 5.95 -0.67
CA LYS A 44 -8.05 6.98 -1.30
C LYS A 44 -9.51 6.53 -1.39
N LYS A 45 -10.43 7.49 -1.36
CA LYS A 45 -11.86 7.24 -1.62
C LYS A 45 -12.14 7.42 -3.11
N GLU A 46 -12.95 6.53 -3.70
CA GLU A 46 -13.45 6.65 -5.08
C GLU A 46 -14.89 7.20 -5.11
N GLY A 47 -15.36 7.64 -6.28
CA GLY A 47 -16.77 8.04 -6.53
C GLY A 47 -17.05 9.54 -6.40
N LEU A 48 -18.27 9.92 -5.96
CA LEU A 48 -18.79 11.31 -5.90
C LEU A 48 -17.92 12.30 -5.08
N LEU A 49 -16.93 11.79 -4.34
CA LEU A 49 -15.94 12.57 -3.58
C LEU A 49 -14.70 12.97 -4.41
N ARG A 50 -14.47 12.41 -5.60
CA ARG A 50 -13.38 12.83 -6.53
C ARG A 50 -13.46 14.30 -6.96
N HIS A 51 -14.62 14.93 -6.82
CA HIS A 51 -14.82 16.34 -7.19
C HIS A 51 -14.40 17.33 -6.08
N LEU A 52 -14.14 16.84 -4.86
CA LEU A 52 -13.76 17.68 -3.71
C LEU A 52 -12.27 17.58 -3.34
N PHE A 53 -11.60 16.51 -3.78
CA PHE A 53 -10.16 16.33 -3.64
C PHE A 53 -9.57 16.32 -5.04
N ALA A 54 -8.48 17.06 -5.28
CA ALA A 54 -7.69 16.86 -6.49
C ALA A 54 -7.51 15.35 -6.71
N ALA A 55 -7.85 14.85 -7.90
CA ALA A 55 -8.15 13.44 -8.19
C ALA A 55 -7.02 12.44 -7.83
N ASP A 56 -5.83 12.97 -7.57
CA ASP A 56 -4.61 12.23 -7.33
C ASP A 56 -4.14 12.27 -5.86
N ARG A 57 -4.95 12.70 -4.90
CA ARG A 57 -4.55 12.71 -3.48
C ARG A 57 -4.82 11.37 -2.77
N ALA A 58 -3.89 10.99 -1.91
CA ALA A 58 -3.93 9.78 -1.10
C ALA A 58 -3.62 10.10 0.36
N PHE A 59 -4.45 9.59 1.26
CA PHE A 59 -4.04 9.42 2.64
C PHE A 59 -2.86 8.45 2.68
N THR A 60 -1.78 8.82 3.38
CA THR A 60 -0.51 8.10 3.30
C THR A 60 0.08 7.91 4.69
N VAL A 61 0.54 6.69 4.97
CA VAL A 61 1.24 6.30 6.19
C VAL A 61 2.63 5.81 5.79
N LYS A 62 3.67 6.55 6.19
CA LYS A 62 5.07 6.14 6.10
C LYS A 62 5.47 5.47 7.40
N ILE A 63 6.01 4.26 7.30
CA ILE A 63 6.33 3.35 8.40
C ILE A 63 7.82 3.03 8.28
N ILE A 64 8.61 3.37 9.29
CA ILE A 64 10.04 3.04 9.34
C ILE A 64 10.32 2.32 10.64
N GLY A 65 10.74 1.06 10.56
CA GLY A 65 11.02 0.21 11.71
C GLY A 65 12.51 0.10 11.99
N TYR A 66 12.85 -0.02 13.26
CA TYR A 66 14.19 -0.37 13.72
C TYR A 66 14.08 -1.29 14.94
N PRO A 67 15.18 -1.92 15.38
CA PRO A 67 15.18 -2.57 16.68
C PRO A 67 14.78 -1.56 17.77
N ASN A 68 13.82 -1.95 18.61
CA ASN A 68 13.35 -1.18 19.77
C ASN A 68 12.58 0.14 19.48
N TYR A 69 12.39 0.54 18.22
CA TYR A 69 11.53 1.68 17.91
C TYR A 69 10.87 1.58 16.53
N LEU A 70 9.74 2.27 16.40
CA LEU A 70 8.97 2.40 15.17
C LEU A 70 8.62 3.88 14.95
N ASP A 71 8.98 4.41 13.79
CA ASP A 71 8.56 5.73 13.34
C ASP A 71 7.38 5.60 12.39
N VAL A 72 6.32 6.36 12.68
CA VAL A 72 5.16 6.49 11.82
C VAL A 72 4.94 7.95 11.49
N ASP A 73 4.81 8.25 10.21
CA ASP A 73 4.39 9.55 9.71
C ASP A 73 3.15 9.41 8.84
N ILE A 74 2.12 10.17 9.16
CA ILE A 74 0.81 10.11 8.53
C ILE A 74 0.54 11.46 7.89
N GLY A 75 0.04 11.47 6.66
CA GLY A 75 -0.38 12.70 6.01
C GLY A 75 -1.00 12.46 4.65
N VAL A 76 -0.89 13.45 3.78
CA VAL A 76 -1.42 13.38 2.41
C VAL A 76 -0.27 13.48 1.41
N ALA A 77 -0.27 12.61 0.42
CA ALA A 77 0.65 12.66 -0.71
C ALA A 77 -0.11 12.40 -2.02
N ASN A 78 0.59 12.47 -3.15
CA ASN A 78 0.05 11.99 -4.41
C ASN A 78 -0.11 10.47 -4.35
N TRP A 79 -1.19 9.96 -4.94
CA TRP A 79 -1.39 8.53 -5.15
C TRP A 79 -0.31 8.01 -6.09
N VAL A 80 0.48 7.07 -5.62
CA VAL A 80 1.54 6.45 -6.41
C VAL A 80 0.94 5.34 -7.27
N LYS A 81 1.21 5.32 -8.57
CA LYS A 81 0.79 4.18 -9.39
C LYS A 81 1.72 3.01 -9.11
N ALA A 82 1.18 1.80 -9.15
CA ALA A 82 1.97 0.58 -8.86
C ALA A 82 3.21 0.44 -9.75
N GLU A 83 3.14 0.91 -11.00
CA GLU A 83 4.25 0.93 -11.96
C GLU A 83 5.37 1.94 -11.61
N ASP A 84 5.06 2.97 -10.82
CA ASP A 84 6.00 4.04 -10.44
C ASP A 84 6.69 3.76 -9.08
N VAL A 85 6.41 2.61 -8.45
CA VAL A 85 6.98 2.25 -7.15
C VAL A 85 8.47 1.92 -7.31
N THR A 86 9.32 2.77 -6.76
CA THR A 86 10.78 2.61 -6.73
C THR A 86 11.32 2.83 -5.32
N GLU A 87 12.55 2.38 -5.06
CA GLU A 87 13.21 2.56 -3.76
C GLU A 87 13.41 4.05 -3.40
N ALA A 88 13.78 4.86 -4.40
CA ALA A 88 13.96 6.30 -4.23
C ALA A 88 12.66 6.99 -3.77
N LEU A 89 11.52 6.58 -4.33
CA LEU A 89 10.22 7.16 -3.99
C LEU A 89 9.84 6.94 -2.52
N ILE A 90 10.19 5.80 -1.91
CA ILE A 90 9.90 5.53 -0.50
C ILE A 90 10.70 6.50 0.40
N GLY A 91 11.95 6.77 0.03
CA GLY A 91 12.80 7.75 0.70
C GLY A 91 12.24 9.17 0.58
N ASP A 92 11.95 9.56 -0.66
CA ASP A 92 11.60 10.93 -1.05
C ASP A 92 10.13 11.29 -0.87
N LEU A 93 9.26 10.37 -0.45
CA LEU A 93 7.83 10.65 -0.31
C LEU A 93 7.59 11.80 0.68
N ILE A 94 7.24 12.97 0.14
CA ILE A 94 6.93 14.18 0.90
C ILE A 94 5.47 14.13 1.31
N LEU A 95 5.23 14.06 2.62
CA LEU A 95 3.89 14.21 3.19
C LEU A 95 3.57 15.70 3.31
N GLY A 96 2.48 16.12 2.68
CA GLY A 96 2.03 17.51 2.69
C GLY A 96 1.49 17.92 4.06
N PRO A 97 1.65 19.21 4.46
CA PRO A 97 1.10 19.73 5.69
C PRO A 97 -0.44 19.70 5.66
N LEU A 98 -1.00 19.15 6.73
CA LEU A 98 -2.44 19.13 6.98
C LEU A 98 -2.89 20.59 7.18
N GLY A 99 -3.70 21.10 6.25
CA GLY A 99 -4.33 22.42 6.38
C GLY A 99 -3.79 23.54 5.48
N LEU A 100 -2.83 23.32 4.57
CA LEU A 100 -2.33 24.36 3.65
C LEU A 100 -2.95 24.34 2.24
N LEU A 101 -4.09 23.67 2.03
CA LEU A 101 -4.84 23.73 0.77
C LEU A 101 -5.97 24.77 0.87
N ILE A 102 -5.62 26.06 0.99
CA ILE A 102 -6.60 27.14 0.87
C ILE A 102 -6.26 27.96 -0.37
N GLU A 103 -6.91 27.61 -1.49
CA GLU A 103 -7.54 28.59 -2.37
C GLU A 103 -8.86 27.96 -2.85
N GLY A 104 -9.96 28.31 -2.16
CA GLY A 104 -11.31 27.93 -2.58
C GLY A 104 -12.09 26.98 -1.67
N GLY A 105 -12.19 27.30 -0.37
CA GLY A 105 -13.23 26.75 0.51
C GLY A 105 -12.75 25.77 1.59
N GLU A 106 -12.65 26.26 2.82
CA GLU A 106 -12.87 25.53 4.09
C GLU A 106 -11.99 24.28 4.29
N GLY A 107 -10.75 24.41 4.74
CA GLY A 107 -10.48 24.85 6.10
C GLY A 107 -10.83 23.85 7.20
N LEU A 108 -11.14 22.56 6.94
CA LEU A 108 -11.21 21.54 8.00
C LEU A 108 -10.92 20.13 7.46
N TRP A 109 -9.67 19.68 7.61
CA TRP A 109 -9.35 18.26 7.67
C TRP A 109 -8.52 18.01 8.91
N ASN A 110 -9.16 18.07 10.08
CA ASN A 110 -8.80 17.13 11.14
C ASN A 110 -9.26 15.78 10.60
N LEU A 111 -8.40 15.11 9.84
CA LEU A 111 -8.69 13.78 9.32
C LEU A 111 -8.91 12.89 10.54
N GLU A 112 -10.18 12.66 10.91
CA GLU A 112 -10.57 11.66 11.91
C GLU A 112 -9.82 10.35 11.60
N ILE A 113 -9.65 10.06 10.31
CA ILE A 113 -8.89 8.93 9.82
C ILE A 113 -7.41 8.93 10.27
N GLU A 114 -6.74 10.06 10.51
CA GLU A 114 -5.39 10.07 11.13
C GLU A 114 -5.40 9.53 12.54
N HIS A 115 -6.33 10.00 13.35
CA HIS A 115 -6.46 9.57 14.73
C HIS A 115 -6.91 8.11 14.80
N GLU A 116 -7.86 7.70 13.97
CA GLU A 116 -8.28 6.31 13.85
C GLU A 116 -7.13 5.41 13.37
N THR A 117 -6.35 5.85 12.38
CA THR A 117 -5.18 5.10 11.89
C THR A 117 -4.14 4.95 12.99
N MET A 118 -3.84 6.02 13.73
CA MET A 118 -2.89 5.96 14.83
C MET A 118 -3.39 5.04 15.97
N LYS A 119 -4.68 5.10 16.29
CA LYS A 119 -5.31 4.18 17.26
C LYS A 119 -5.22 2.73 16.79
N GLU A 120 -5.42 2.48 15.50
CA GLU A 120 -5.31 1.13 14.94
C GLU A 120 -3.88 0.60 14.96
N ILE A 121 -2.88 1.44 14.64
CA ILE A 121 -1.46 1.11 14.80
C ILE A 121 -1.15 0.73 16.25
N GLU A 122 -1.60 1.55 17.20
CA GLU A 122 -1.45 1.24 18.62
C GLU A 122 -2.12 -0.07 19.02
N ARG A 123 -3.32 -0.33 18.51
CA ARG A 123 -4.06 -1.56 18.78
C ARG A 123 -3.28 -2.78 18.27
N LEU A 124 -2.77 -2.72 17.04
CA LEU A 124 -1.98 -3.79 16.42
C LEU A 124 -0.68 -4.06 17.17
N ILE A 125 0.03 -3.00 17.61
CA ILE A 125 1.23 -3.11 18.43
C ILE A 125 0.89 -3.76 19.79
N LYS A 126 -0.12 -3.24 20.48
CA LYS A 126 -0.54 -3.72 21.82
C LYS A 126 -1.05 -5.16 21.78
N SER A 127 -1.69 -5.58 20.70
CA SER A 127 -2.18 -6.96 20.53
C SER A 127 -1.07 -7.95 20.19
N GLY A 128 0.14 -7.48 19.87
CA GLY A 128 1.29 -8.30 19.48
C GLY A 128 1.18 -8.94 18.09
N LEU A 129 0.12 -8.64 17.32
CA LEU A 129 -0.13 -9.23 15.99
C LEU A 129 0.94 -8.84 14.96
N VAL A 130 1.64 -7.73 15.21
CA VAL A 130 2.70 -7.22 14.35
C VAL A 130 4.07 -7.31 15.00
N ASN A 131 4.25 -8.10 16.07
CA ASN A 131 5.56 -8.24 16.72
C ASN A 131 6.53 -9.05 15.84
N MET A 132 7.81 -8.66 15.81
CA MET A 132 8.88 -9.38 15.10
C MET A 132 9.14 -10.81 15.63
N ASN A 133 8.53 -11.19 16.77
CA ASN A 133 8.88 -12.39 17.53
C ASN A 133 7.73 -13.38 17.73
N ILE A 134 6.84 -13.53 16.75
CA ILE A 134 5.92 -14.66 16.74
C ILE A 134 6.11 -15.43 15.44
N GLN A 135 6.64 -16.64 15.56
CA GLN A 135 6.38 -17.74 14.64
C GLN A 135 4.88 -18.03 14.70
N GLN A 136 4.05 -17.20 14.07
CA GLN A 136 2.71 -17.63 13.74
C GLN A 136 2.80 -18.36 12.40
N PRO A 137 2.39 -19.63 12.30
CA PRO A 137 1.95 -20.15 11.03
C PRO A 137 0.77 -19.27 10.64
N TYR A 138 1.06 -18.30 9.78
CA TYR A 138 0.07 -17.44 9.19
C TYR A 138 -0.93 -18.35 8.48
N TYR A 139 -2.06 -18.62 9.13
CA TYR A 139 -3.28 -18.90 8.41
C TYR A 139 -3.61 -17.59 7.69
N MET A 140 -3.02 -17.41 6.52
CA MET A 140 -3.58 -16.51 5.53
C MET A 140 -4.99 -17.02 5.29
N PRO A 141 -6.07 -16.26 5.59
CA PRO A 141 -7.27 -16.48 4.83
C PRO A 141 -6.80 -16.29 3.40
N GLN A 142 -6.83 -17.38 2.63
CA GLN A 142 -6.62 -17.32 1.21
C GLN A 142 -7.75 -16.43 0.68
N GLN A 143 -7.55 -15.12 0.71
CA GLN A 143 -8.13 -14.28 -0.31
C GLN A 143 -7.58 -14.91 -1.56
N GLN A 144 -8.44 -15.66 -2.25
CA GLN A 144 -8.15 -16.17 -3.57
C GLN A 144 -7.94 -14.94 -4.45
N TYR A 145 -6.74 -14.35 -4.38
CA TYR A 145 -6.10 -13.93 -5.60
C TYR A 145 -6.02 -15.20 -6.41
N TYR A 146 -7.04 -15.37 -7.26
CA TYR A 146 -6.84 -16.00 -8.52
C TYR A 146 -5.69 -15.24 -9.17
N VAL A 147 -4.46 -15.63 -8.84
CA VAL A 147 -3.42 -15.71 -9.85
C VAL A 147 -3.97 -16.79 -10.77
N PRO A 148 -4.51 -16.43 -11.95
CA PRO A 148 -4.65 -17.46 -12.96
C PRO A 148 -3.27 -18.09 -13.03
N THR A 149 -3.20 -19.42 -12.96
CA THR A 149 -2.05 -20.09 -13.56
C THR A 149 -2.03 -19.58 -14.99
N GLN A 150 -1.22 -18.55 -15.25
CA GLN A 150 -1.12 -17.98 -16.58
C GLN A 150 -0.50 -19.08 -17.41
N GLN A 151 -1.37 -19.83 -18.09
CA GLN A 151 -0.99 -20.91 -18.95
C GLN A 151 -0.37 -20.23 -20.17
N PHE A 152 0.92 -19.91 -20.10
CA PHE A 152 1.60 -19.25 -21.19
C PHE A 152 1.75 -20.23 -22.35
N LYS A 153 1.38 -19.80 -23.56
CA LYS A 153 1.72 -20.50 -24.79
C LYS A 153 3.16 -20.13 -25.15
N VAL A 154 4.08 -21.09 -25.00
CA VAL A 154 5.46 -20.90 -25.46
C VAL A 154 5.48 -21.02 -26.97
N CYS A 155 5.96 -19.97 -27.66
CA CYS A 155 6.07 -20.00 -29.12
C CYS A 155 7.07 -21.08 -29.56
N PRO A 156 6.70 -22.01 -30.47
CA PRO A 156 7.60 -23.08 -30.91
C PRO A 156 8.78 -22.55 -31.75
N ASN A 157 8.65 -21.35 -32.32
CA ASN A 157 9.66 -20.75 -33.20
C ASN A 157 10.71 -19.93 -32.43
N CYS A 158 10.28 -19.01 -31.55
CA CYS A 158 11.20 -18.10 -30.85
C CYS A 158 11.23 -18.26 -29.32
N ARG A 159 10.48 -19.21 -28.76
CA ARG A 159 10.36 -19.48 -27.32
C ARG A 159 9.82 -18.34 -26.46
N PHE A 160 9.30 -17.29 -27.07
CA PHE A 160 8.61 -16.21 -26.36
C PHE A 160 7.36 -16.75 -25.66
N GLN A 161 7.15 -16.33 -24.41
CA GLN A 161 5.98 -16.71 -23.61
C GLN A 161 4.83 -15.77 -23.96
N ASN A 162 3.81 -16.31 -24.61
CA ASN A 162 2.62 -15.56 -25.00
C ASN A 162 1.47 -15.85 -24.04
N PRO A 163 0.52 -14.91 -23.83
CA PRO A 163 -0.65 -15.18 -23.01
C PRO A 163 -1.49 -16.34 -23.59
N PRO A 164 -2.28 -17.06 -22.77
CA PRO A 164 -3.02 -18.27 -23.18
C PRO A 164 -3.96 -18.06 -24.38
N TYR A 165 -4.51 -16.85 -24.51
CA TYR A 165 -5.44 -16.46 -25.57
C TYR A 165 -4.76 -15.95 -26.85
N ALA A 166 -3.41 -15.89 -26.90
CA ALA A 166 -2.69 -15.41 -28.07
C ALA A 166 -2.89 -16.35 -29.27
N ARG A 167 -3.44 -15.82 -30.37
CA ARG A 167 -3.53 -16.52 -31.66
C ARG A 167 -2.24 -16.46 -32.46
N PHE A 168 -1.41 -15.45 -32.21
CA PHE A 168 -0.10 -15.22 -32.85
C PHE A 168 0.92 -14.82 -31.80
N CYS A 169 2.19 -15.18 -32.04
CA CYS A 169 3.32 -14.81 -31.18
C CYS A 169 3.57 -13.31 -31.27
N SER A 170 3.56 -12.62 -30.13
CA SER A 170 3.81 -11.17 -30.05
C SER A 170 5.25 -10.77 -30.40
N ASN A 171 6.19 -11.72 -30.40
CA ASN A 171 7.59 -11.46 -30.74
C ASN A 171 7.94 -11.76 -32.20
N CYS A 172 7.36 -12.81 -32.80
CA CYS A 172 7.76 -13.26 -34.15
C CYS A 172 6.60 -13.54 -35.12
N GLY A 173 5.35 -13.30 -34.72
CA GLY A 173 4.16 -13.45 -35.58
C GLY A 173 3.71 -14.88 -35.85
N THR A 174 4.45 -15.91 -35.41
CA THR A 174 4.07 -17.32 -35.58
C THR A 174 2.71 -17.64 -34.94
N GLN A 175 1.83 -18.34 -35.65
CA GLN A 175 0.51 -18.73 -35.15
C GLN A 175 0.62 -19.75 -34.00
N LEU A 176 -0.16 -19.54 -32.94
CA LEU A 176 -0.16 -20.34 -31.71
C LEU A 176 -1.56 -20.96 -31.54
N SER A 177 -1.93 -21.92 -32.41
CA SER A 177 -3.19 -22.67 -32.33
C SER A 177 -3.35 -23.32 -30.95
#